data_AF-A0AAF0DDQ8-F1
#
_entry.id   AF-A0AAF0DDQ8-F1
#
_cell.length_a   1.000
_cell.length_b   1.000
_cell.length_c   1.000
_cell.angle_alpha   90.00
_cell.angle_beta   90.00
_cell.angle_gamma   90.00
#
_symmetry.space_group_name_H-M   'P 1'
#
loop_
_entity.id
_entity.type
_entity.pdbx_description
1 polymer ?
#
loop_
_entity_poly.entity_id
_entity_poly.type
_entity_poly.pdbx_seq_one_letter_code
_entity_poly.pdbx_strand_id
1 'polypeptide(L)'
;MEQITYGASSGIFKTEKSTILKCPFPGSEADLRCEQQAYELLGRHSRIARYYGRFNHVGCELEYYQNGCIDKIAEALVYVHSKGIIHGDLRTPNILVTDSFDIVLADFASCCIDGLKVSTVTNTARYRPPS
;
A
#
# COMPACT_ATOMS: atom_id res chain seq x y z
N MET A 1 -14.02 9.02 15.77
CA MET A 1 -13.37 7.87 15.10
C MET A 1 -14.06 7.65 13.76
N GLU A 2 -13.31 7.52 12.67
CA GLU A 2 -13.84 7.51 11.29
C GLU A 2 -13.40 6.25 10.56
N GLN A 3 -14.31 5.52 9.91
CA GLN A 3 -13.94 4.39 9.06
C GLN A 3 -13.27 4.92 7.78
N ILE A 4 -12.04 4.48 7.50
CA ILE A 4 -11.30 4.93 6.31
C ILE A 4 -11.22 3.87 5.21
N THR A 5 -11.12 2.58 5.56
CA THR A 5 -11.10 1.47 4.59
C THR A 5 -11.33 0.12 5.28
N TYR A 6 -11.35 -0.95 4.48
CA TYR A 6 -11.40 -2.33 4.92
C TYR A 6 -10.17 -3.10 4.43
N GLY A 7 -9.57 -3.87 5.33
CA GLY A 7 -8.64 -4.94 4.98
C GLY A 7 -9.39 -6.26 4.79
N ALA A 8 -8.69 -7.29 4.32
CA ALA A 8 -9.27 -8.62 4.12
C ALA A 8 -9.86 -9.22 5.40
N SER A 9 -9.28 -8.93 6.57
CA SER A 9 -9.62 -9.51 7.88
C SER A 9 -10.04 -8.47 8.92
N SER A 10 -10.15 -7.19 8.57
CA SER A 10 -10.34 -6.11 9.55
C SER A 10 -10.93 -4.83 8.97
N GLY A 11 -11.74 -4.13 9.75
CA GLY A 11 -12.04 -2.72 9.52
C GLY A 11 -10.89 -1.81 9.96
N ILE A 12 -10.57 -0.79 9.16
CA ILE A 12 -9.55 0.21 9.47
C ILE A 12 -10.21 1.56 9.74
N PHE A 13 -9.90 2.12 10.91
CA PHE A 13 -10.53 3.33 11.44
C PHE A 13 -9.46 4.36 11.80
N LYS A 14 -9.63 5.61 11.37
CA LYS A 14 -8.79 6.72 11.79
C LYS A 14 -9.27 7.28 13.13
N THR A 15 -8.32 7.55 14.03
CA THR A 15 -8.57 8.20 15.32
C THR A 15 -8.32 9.72 15.22
N GLU A 16 -8.81 10.46 16.21
CA GLU A 16 -8.51 11.89 16.37
C GLU A 16 -7.03 12.17 16.69
N LYS A 17 -6.29 11.15 17.19
CA LYS A 17 -4.87 11.25 17.55
C LYS A 17 -3.93 11.09 16.36
N SER A 18 -4.44 11.13 15.12
CA SER A 18 -3.68 10.81 13.90
C SER A 18 -3.06 9.41 13.95
N THR A 19 -3.80 8.43 14.46
CA THR A 19 -3.47 7.00 14.40
C THR A 19 -4.56 6.26 13.64
N ILE A 20 -4.28 5.01 13.23
CA ILE A 20 -5.28 4.07 12.75
C ILE A 20 -5.48 2.96 13.76
N LEU A 21 -6.72 2.55 13.96
CA LEU A 21 -7.07 1.30 14.61
C LEU A 21 -7.49 0.29 13.56
N LYS A 22 -6.89 -0.88 13.66
CA LYS A 22 -7.28 -2.05 12.89
C LYS A 22 -8.06 -2.96 13.83
N CYS A 23 -9.34 -3.16 13.52
CA CYS A 23 -10.25 -3.98 14.32
C CYS A 23 -10.64 -5.21 13.50
N PRO A 24 -10.43 -6.44 14.00
CA PRO A 24 -10.66 -7.63 13.22
C PRO A 24 -12.16 -7.83 13.00
N PHE A 25 -12.53 -8.44 11.88
CA PHE A 25 -13.90 -8.93 11.71
C PHE A 25 -14.14 -10.15 12.60
N PRO A 26 -15.39 -10.43 12.99
CA PRO A 26 -15.71 -11.63 13.77
C PRO A 26 -15.16 -12.90 13.11
N GLY A 27 -14.38 -13.68 13.85
CA GLY A 27 -13.74 -14.91 13.36
C GLY A 27 -12.38 -14.71 12.69
N SER A 28 -11.90 -13.48 12.55
CA SER A 28 -10.58 -13.14 11.97
C SER A 28 -9.56 -12.65 13.02
N GLU A 29 -9.83 -12.87 14.31
CA GLU A 29 -9.01 -12.36 15.42
C GLU A 29 -7.61 -12.99 15.46
N ALA A 30 -7.48 -14.23 14.99
CA ALA A 30 -6.20 -14.94 14.94
C ALA A 30 -5.20 -14.25 13.99
N ASP A 31 -5.66 -13.82 12.82
CA ASP A 31 -4.82 -13.12 11.82
C ASP A 31 -4.24 -11.84 12.41
N LEU A 32 -5.10 -11.05 13.07
CA LEU A 32 -4.68 -9.79 13.67
C LEU A 32 -3.77 -10.01 14.89
N ARG A 33 -3.95 -11.09 15.65
CA ARG A 33 -3.01 -11.47 16.72
C ARG A 33 -1.64 -11.82 16.18
N CYS A 34 -1.56 -12.52 15.05
CA CYS A 34 -0.28 -12.83 14.39
C CYS A 34 0.45 -11.54 13.98
N GLU A 35 -0.28 -10.58 13.39
CA GLU A 35 0.28 -9.28 13.03
C GLU A 35 0.75 -8.47 14.24
N GLN A 36 -0.02 -8.46 15.34
CA GLN A 36 0.38 -7.81 16.60
C GLN A 36 1.67 -8.40 17.16
N GLN A 37 1.79 -9.73 17.18
CA GLN A 37 3.00 -10.41 17.64
C GLN A 37 4.22 -10.05 16.78
N ALA A 38 4.04 -9.93 15.45
CA ALA A 38 5.11 -9.50 14.57
C ALA A 38 5.60 -8.09 14.94
N TYR A 39 4.71 -7.13 15.17
CA TYR A 39 5.10 -5.79 15.62
C TYR A 39 5.79 -5.79 16.99
N GLU A 40 5.29 -6.59 17.94
CA GLU A 40 5.90 -6.73 19.28
C GLU A 40 7.32 -7.28 19.22
N LEU A 41 7.58 -8.25 18.32
CA LEU A 41 8.90 -8.83 18.12
C LEU A 41 9.86 -7.91 17.35
N LEU A 42 9.36 -7.23 16.31
CA LEU A 42 10.16 -6.34 15.47
C LEU A 42 10.57 -5.05 16.20
N GLY A 43 9.76 -4.60 17.16
CA GLY A 43 9.98 -3.37 17.90
C GLY A 43 9.93 -2.12 17.00
N ARG A 44 10.54 -1.03 17.48
CA ARG A 44 10.54 0.24 16.75
C ARG A 44 11.61 0.26 15.67
N HIS A 45 11.20 0.41 14.41
CA HIS A 45 12.10 0.57 13.27
C HIS A 45 11.63 1.70 12.34
N SER A 46 12.56 2.44 11.74
CA SER A 46 12.24 3.62 10.90
C SER A 46 11.54 3.29 9.57
N ARG A 47 11.60 2.02 9.14
CA ARG A 47 10.99 1.53 7.88
C ARG A 47 9.86 0.52 8.10
N ILE A 48 9.37 0.39 9.33
CA ILE A 48 8.24 -0.48 9.68
C ILE A 48 7.15 0.42 10.25
N ALA A 49 5.88 0.11 9.95
CA ALA A 49 4.76 0.86 10.49
C ALA A 49 4.86 0.93 12.02
N ARG A 50 4.70 2.13 12.58
CA ARG A 50 4.86 2.36 14.01
C ARG A 50 3.65 1.80 14.75
N TYR A 51 3.90 0.79 15.57
CA TYR A 51 2.91 0.15 16.44
C TYR A 51 2.90 0.80 17.82
N TYR A 52 1.70 1.17 18.27
CA TYR A 52 1.46 1.81 19.57
C TYR A 52 0.95 0.83 20.62
N GLY A 53 0.42 -0.33 20.21
CA GLY A 53 -0.05 -1.37 21.10
C GLY A 53 -1.41 -1.92 20.73
N ARG A 54 -1.93 -2.77 21.61
CA ARG A 54 -3.23 -3.42 21.46
C ARG A 54 -4.35 -2.47 21.88
N PHE A 55 -5.47 -2.56 21.18
CA PHE A 55 -6.70 -1.82 21.47
C PHE A 55 -7.84 -2.81 21.79
N ASN A 56 -8.52 -2.63 22.92
CA ASN A 56 -9.65 -3.48 23.35
C ASN A 56 -9.38 -5.00 23.25
N HIS A 57 -8.17 -5.45 23.58
CA HIS A 57 -7.72 -6.86 23.58
C HIS A 57 -7.67 -7.60 22.24
N VAL A 58 -8.33 -7.09 21.19
CA VAL A 58 -8.34 -7.71 19.86
C VAL A 58 -7.79 -6.81 18.76
N GLY A 59 -8.01 -5.50 18.81
CA GLY A 59 -7.52 -4.55 17.81
C GLY A 59 -6.07 -4.12 18.02
N CYS A 60 -5.51 -3.41 17.06
CA CYS A 60 -4.19 -2.76 17.19
C CYS A 60 -4.21 -1.31 16.76
N GLU A 61 -3.39 -0.50 17.42
CA GLU A 61 -3.16 0.91 17.09
C GLU A 61 -1.82 1.08 16.36
N LEU A 62 -1.87 1.73 15.19
CA LEU A 62 -0.73 2.03 14.33
C LEU A 62 -0.70 3.52 13.99
N GLU A 63 0.48 4.05 13.63
CA GLU A 63 0.60 5.40 13.08
C GLU A 63 -0.26 5.57 11.82
N TYR A 64 -0.96 6.70 11.71
CA TYR A 64 -1.62 7.06 10.46
C TYR A 64 -0.61 7.72 9.52
N TYR A 65 -0.29 7.01 8.44
CA TYR A 65 0.52 7.56 7.37
C TYR A 65 -0.39 8.30 6.40
N GLN A 66 -0.39 9.64 6.49
CA GLN A 66 -1.30 10.51 5.77
C GLN A 66 -1.24 10.35 4.24
N ASN A 67 -0.06 9.97 3.73
CA ASN A 67 0.19 9.75 2.31
C ASN A 67 -0.05 8.30 1.85
N GLY A 68 -0.65 7.48 2.71
CA GLY A 68 -1.31 6.23 2.33
C GLY A 68 -0.41 5.01 2.08
N CYS A 69 -1.04 4.01 1.49
CA CYS A 69 -0.47 2.78 0.95
C CYS A 69 -0.39 2.92 -0.59
N ILE A 70 -0.21 1.83 -1.32
CA ILE A 70 -0.23 1.82 -2.80
C ILE A 70 -1.58 2.27 -3.42
N ASP A 71 -2.56 2.74 -2.63
CA ASP A 71 -3.87 3.18 -3.09
C ASP A 71 -3.79 4.28 -4.16
N LYS A 72 -2.79 5.17 -4.09
CA LYS A 72 -2.53 6.15 -5.15
C LYS A 72 -2.13 5.53 -6.49
N ILE A 73 -1.44 4.39 -6.45
CA ILE A 73 -1.15 3.62 -7.67
C ILE A 73 -2.41 2.94 -8.20
N ALA A 74 -3.29 2.43 -7.34
CA ALA A 74 -4.58 1.91 -7.77
C ALA A 74 -5.44 3.01 -8.42
N GLU A 75 -5.51 4.20 -7.82
CA GLU A 75 -6.20 5.38 -8.35
C GLU A 75 -5.64 5.79 -9.73
N ALA A 76 -4.32 5.88 -9.85
CA ALA A 76 -3.65 6.17 -11.12
C ALA A 76 -3.96 5.12 -12.21
N LEU A 77 -3.97 3.83 -11.86
CA LEU A 77 -4.31 2.76 -12.80
C LEU A 77 -5.76 2.82 -13.25
N VAL A 78 -6.71 3.09 -12.35
CA VAL A 78 -8.12 3.30 -12.71
C VAL A 78 -8.25 4.46 -13.70
N TYR A 79 -7.56 5.57 -13.45
CA TYR A 79 -7.55 6.71 -14.36
C TYR A 79 -6.97 6.35 -15.72
N VAL A 80 -5.79 5.71 -15.76
CA VAL A 80 -5.12 5.29 -17.00
C VAL A 80 -5.98 4.31 -17.80
N HIS A 81 -6.60 3.32 -17.14
CA HIS A 81 -7.51 2.36 -17.77
C HIS A 81 -8.76 3.03 -18.34
N SER A 82 -9.30 4.06 -17.66
CA SER A 82 -10.43 4.86 -18.18
C SER A 82 -10.11 5.59 -19.49
N LYS A 83 -8.83 5.74 -19.82
CA LYS A 83 -8.33 6.32 -21.07
C LYS A 83 -7.98 5.27 -22.12
N GLY A 84 -8.33 4.01 -21.91
CA GLY A 84 -7.98 2.92 -22.82
C GLY A 84 -6.49 2.52 -22.76
N ILE A 85 -5.74 3.03 -21.79
CA ILE A 85 -4.31 2.78 -21.64
C ILE A 85 -4.10 1.65 -20.63
N ILE A 86 -3.19 0.71 -20.90
CA ILE A 86 -2.68 -0.24 -19.90
C ILE A 86 -1.20 0.06 -19.73
N HIS A 87 -0.73 0.27 -18.49
CA HIS A 87 0.66 0.68 -18.20
C HIS A 87 1.70 -0.33 -18.69
N GLY A 88 1.45 -1.63 -18.51
CA GLY A 88 2.29 -2.71 -19.02
C GLY A 88 3.58 -3.03 -18.25
N ASP A 89 4.08 -2.11 -17.41
CA ASP A 89 5.27 -2.34 -16.54
C ASP A 89 5.10 -1.76 -15.13
N LEU A 90 4.20 -2.36 -14.33
CA LEU A 90 3.96 -1.91 -12.96
C LEU A 90 5.00 -2.51 -11.99
N ARG A 91 5.99 -1.71 -11.61
CA ARG A 91 7.10 -2.11 -10.71
C ARG A 91 7.55 -0.93 -9.87
N THR A 92 8.19 -1.21 -8.73
CA THR A 92 8.62 -0.17 -7.77
C THR A 92 9.51 0.93 -8.38
N PRO A 93 10.40 0.69 -9.36
CA PRO A 93 11.16 1.79 -9.99
C PRO A 93 10.31 2.77 -10.80
N ASN A 94 9.11 2.35 -11.21
CA ASN A 94 8.16 3.15 -11.99
C ASN A 94 7.11 3.81 -11.07
N ILE A 95 7.28 3.65 -9.76
CA ILE A 95 6.48 4.29 -8.71
C ILE A 95 7.40 5.31 -8.03
N LEU A 96 7.26 6.58 -8.41
CA LEU A 96 8.11 7.65 -7.90
C LEU A 96 7.47 8.30 -6.68
N VAL A 97 8.30 8.87 -5.81
CA VAL A 97 7.88 9.65 -4.66
C VAL A 97 8.23 11.11 -4.91
N THR A 98 7.26 12.01 -4.75
CA THR A 98 7.45 13.46 -4.90
C THR A 98 8.09 14.08 -3.65
N ASP A 99 8.47 15.36 -3.73
CA ASP A 99 8.98 16.12 -2.57
C ASP A 99 7.92 16.31 -1.46
N SER A 100 6.63 16.22 -1.81
CA SER A 100 5.51 16.18 -0.86
C SER A 100 5.26 14.80 -0.25
N PHE A 101 6.11 13.82 -0.57
CA PHE A 101 5.93 12.40 -0.25
C PHE A 101 4.64 11.79 -0.82
N ASP A 102 4.14 12.33 -1.94
CA ASP A 102 3.08 11.70 -2.73
C ASP A 102 3.68 10.66 -3.67
N ILE A 103 2.83 9.77 -4.18
CA ILE A 103 3.23 8.72 -5.09
C ILE A 103 2.71 9.04 -6.50
N VAL A 104 3.57 8.92 -7.50
CA VAL A 104 3.23 9.11 -8.91
C VAL A 104 3.66 7.90 -9.76
N LEU A 105 2.81 7.51 -10.70
CA LEU A 105 3.10 6.45 -11.68
C LEU A 105 3.87 7.04 -12.87
N ALA A 106 4.98 6.40 -13.26
CA ALA A 106 5.88 6.86 -14.32
C ALA A 106 6.28 5.73 -15.27
N ASP A 107 6.94 6.08 -16.38
CA ASP A 107 7.46 5.18 -17.41
C ASP A 107 6.39 4.33 -18.15
N PHE A 108 5.68 4.99 -19.06
CA PHE A 108 4.69 4.38 -19.94
C PHE A 108 5.31 3.78 -21.22
N ALA A 109 6.63 3.59 -21.29
CA ALA A 109 7.26 3.07 -22.51
C ALA A 109 6.76 1.66 -22.89
N SER A 110 6.28 0.89 -21.92
CA SER A 110 5.69 -0.45 -22.13
C SER A 110 4.17 -0.45 -22.28
N CYS A 111 3.53 0.73 -22.37
CA CYS A 111 2.08 0.81 -22.37
C CYS A 111 1.45 0.33 -23.70
N CYS A 112 0.18 -0.05 -23.62
CA CYS A 112 -0.67 -0.18 -24.80
C CYS A 112 -1.83 0.81 -24.71
N ILE A 113 -2.27 1.31 -25.86
CA ILE A 113 -3.38 2.25 -26.01
C ILE A 113 -4.42 1.57 -26.89
N ASP A 114 -5.62 1.33 -26.37
CA ASP A 114 -6.72 0.66 -27.07
C ASP A 114 -6.32 -0.69 -27.70
N GLY A 115 -5.45 -1.44 -27.00
CA GLY A 115 -4.92 -2.72 -27.47
C GLY A 115 -3.76 -2.61 -28.47
N LEU A 116 -3.37 -1.41 -28.88
CA LEU A 116 -2.19 -1.16 -29.71
C LEU A 116 -0.97 -0.98 -28.81
N LYS A 117 0.03 -1.85 -28.97
CA LYS A 117 1.29 -1.76 -28.20
C LYS A 117 2.16 -0.64 -28.77
N VAL A 118 2.57 0.31 -27.93
CA VAL A 118 3.23 1.55 -28.39
C VAL A 118 4.76 1.40 -28.54
N SER A 119 5.41 0.36 -28.00
CA SER A 119 6.86 0.17 -28.21
C SER A 119 7.40 -1.26 -28.29
N THR A 120 8.53 -1.39 -29.00
CA THR A 120 9.29 -2.60 -29.37
C THR A 120 10.55 -2.83 -28.52
N VAL A 121 10.78 -2.05 -27.46
CA VAL A 121 12.04 -2.11 -26.68
C VAL A 121 11.77 -2.74 -25.31
N THR A 122 12.13 -4.01 -25.15
CA THR A 122 12.09 -4.71 -23.86
C THR A 122 13.34 -4.34 -23.05
N ASN A 123 13.20 -3.47 -22.05
CA ASN A 123 14.32 -3.12 -21.17
C ASN A 123 14.61 -4.29 -20.21
N THR A 124 15.81 -4.87 -20.32
CA THR A 124 16.25 -6.11 -19.65
C THR A 124 16.73 -5.92 -18.20
N ALA A 125 16.44 -4.79 -17.55
CA ALA A 125 16.85 -4.54 -16.17
C ALA A 125 15.89 -5.18 -15.16
N ARG A 126 15.94 -6.52 -15.06
CA ARG A 126 15.27 -7.28 -14.01
C ARG A 126 16.10 -7.22 -12.73
N TYR A 127 15.41 -6.98 -11.62
CA TYR A 127 15.93 -7.00 -10.25
C TYR A 127 16.78 -8.25 -10.00
N ARG A 128 17.99 -8.07 -9.48
CA ARG A 128 18.88 -9.14 -9.03
C ARG A 128 18.76 -9.23 -7.50
N PRO A 129 18.42 -10.39 -6.92
CA PRO A 129 18.42 -10.55 -5.46
C PRO A 129 19.83 -10.32 -4.89
N PRO A 130 19.96 -9.84 -3.65
CA PRO A 130 21.25 -9.68 -3.01
C PRO A 130 22.01 -11.02 -2.94
N SER A 131 23.33 -10.95 -3.12
CA SER A 131 24.28 -12.07 -2.94
C SER A 131 24.39 -12.51 -1.49
#